data_AF-A0A7R9YRZ4-F1
#
_entry.id   AF-A0A7R9YRZ4-F1
#
_cell.length_a   1.000
_cell.length_b   1.000
_cell.length_c   1.000
_cell.angle_alpha   90.00
_cell.angle_beta   90.00
_cell.angle_gamma   90.00
#
_symmetry.space_group_name_H-M   'P 1'
#
loop_
_entity.id
_entity.type
_entity.pdbx_description
1 polymer ?
#
loop_
_entity_poly.entity_id
_entity_poly.type
_entity_poly.pdbx_seq_one_letter_code
_entity_poly.pdbx_strand_id
1 'polypeptide(L)'
;QQQKQQQQQYLARRMHTAPMTPAFAASVGAPPPPPQQRQQQQHDHHQLQDQRPGPPIYFLYRHFHDAIRAELGPLEACIRELEAATNTGGDGDGAHAALLPLRDRYRFLEQVYSYHSSVEDEVVYPALDSKVQNVTLAYSFEHRDEERLFEQLSQLLSAALAQRGDPGARAETVRRLICKVEEIHTTLRKHLAKEEEQLLPLLVAHFTCEEQAELIAQFLYSIPLVTVEKVLAWLKPTIPVAEQSALLTHIQAVVPDSLLLQLLCNWLRPSGPSCGSDGGAEAGGAAAAAGGGGRGGGALAA
;
A
#
# COMPACT_ATOMS: atom_id res chain seq x y z
N GLN A 1 -12.70 9.63 -15.53
CA GLN A 1 -14.15 9.92 -15.60
C GLN A 1 -15.00 8.66 -15.48
N GLN A 2 -14.79 7.62 -16.28
CA GLN A 2 -15.58 6.37 -16.22
C GLN A 2 -15.50 5.66 -14.85
N GLN A 3 -14.31 5.62 -14.22
CA GLN A 3 -14.12 5.04 -12.89
C GLN A 3 -14.84 5.83 -11.78
N LYS A 4 -14.74 7.17 -11.80
CA LYS A 4 -15.49 8.05 -10.89
C LYS A 4 -17.01 7.89 -11.06
N GLN A 5 -17.46 7.65 -12.30
CA GLN A 5 -18.86 7.39 -12.62
C GLN A 5 -19.32 6.00 -12.12
N GLN A 6 -18.47 4.97 -12.20
CA GLN A 6 -18.75 3.64 -11.63
C GLN A 6 -18.79 3.66 -10.10
N GLN A 7 -17.87 4.40 -9.47
CA GLN A 7 -17.86 4.62 -8.02
C GLN A 7 -19.13 5.33 -7.55
N GLN A 8 -19.53 6.40 -8.25
CA GLN A 8 -20.79 7.12 -7.97
C GLN A 8 -22.03 6.25 -8.22
N GLN A 9 -22.04 5.41 -9.25
CA GLN A 9 -23.14 4.48 -9.54
C GLN A 9 -23.27 3.37 -8.49
N TYR A 10 -22.15 2.88 -7.96
CA TYR A 10 -22.13 1.92 -6.87
C TYR A 10 -22.69 2.53 -5.57
N LEU A 11 -22.20 3.72 -5.18
CA LEU A 11 -22.68 4.46 -4.01
C LEU A 11 -24.19 4.77 -4.09
N ALA A 12 -24.68 5.18 -5.27
CA ALA A 12 -26.09 5.50 -5.49
C ALA A 12 -27.03 4.30 -5.38
N ARG A 13 -26.59 3.10 -5.78
CA ARG A 13 -27.40 1.86 -5.71
C ARG A 13 -27.60 1.37 -4.28
N ARG A 14 -26.67 1.66 -3.38
CA ARG A 14 -26.70 1.16 -1.99
C ARG A 14 -27.64 1.96 -1.07
N MET A 15 -27.83 3.25 -1.31
CA MET A 15 -28.75 4.10 -0.52
C MET A 15 -30.22 3.63 -0.54
N HIS A 16 -30.59 2.68 -1.41
CA HIS A 16 -31.95 2.20 -1.59
C HIS A 16 -32.26 0.84 -0.93
N THR A 17 -31.29 0.16 -0.29
CA THR A 17 -31.51 -1.19 0.27
C THR A 17 -30.78 -1.42 1.59
N ALA A 18 -31.46 -1.23 2.73
CA ALA A 18 -31.51 -2.17 3.88
C ALA A 18 -32.12 -1.54 5.14
N PRO A 19 -33.11 -2.18 5.79
CA PRO A 19 -33.35 -2.05 7.22
C PRO A 19 -32.60 -3.15 8.01
N MET A 20 -32.10 -2.78 9.21
CA MET A 20 -31.41 -3.66 10.16
C MET A 20 -32.37 -4.15 11.27
N THR A 21 -32.37 -5.45 11.58
CA THR A 21 -33.03 -6.03 12.77
C THR A 21 -31.99 -6.75 13.62
N PRO A 22 -31.95 -6.55 14.97
CA PRO A 22 -31.05 -7.29 15.84
C PRO A 22 -31.75 -8.48 16.50
N ALA A 23 -31.05 -9.59 16.69
CA ALA A 23 -31.45 -10.66 17.60
C ALA A 23 -30.24 -11.06 18.48
N PHE A 24 -30.37 -10.80 19.78
CA PHE A 24 -29.47 -11.24 20.84
C PHE A 24 -30.01 -12.54 21.46
N ALA A 25 -29.16 -13.55 21.63
CA ALA A 25 -29.44 -14.68 22.50
C ALA A 25 -28.19 -15.00 23.34
N ALA A 26 -28.34 -14.90 24.66
CA ALA A 26 -27.29 -15.18 25.64
C ALA A 26 -27.24 -16.69 25.93
N SER A 27 -26.04 -17.29 25.83
CA SER A 27 -25.77 -18.66 26.29
C SER A 27 -25.09 -18.62 27.66
N VAL A 28 -25.66 -19.36 28.61
CA VAL A 28 -25.16 -19.52 29.98
C VAL A 28 -23.90 -20.41 29.95
N GLY A 29 -22.79 -19.91 30.50
CA GLY A 29 -21.46 -20.53 30.41
C GLY A 29 -21.19 -21.62 31.45
N ALA A 30 -20.34 -22.58 31.04
CA ALA A 30 -19.78 -23.63 31.89
C ALA A 30 -18.76 -23.08 32.92
N PRO A 31 -18.50 -23.78 34.04
CA PRO A 31 -17.61 -23.30 35.10
C PRO A 31 -16.14 -23.17 34.62
N PRO A 32 -15.39 -22.19 35.16
CA PRO A 32 -14.06 -21.87 34.66
C PRO A 32 -13.01 -22.93 35.04
N PRO A 33 -12.01 -23.17 34.16
CA PRO A 33 -10.97 -24.16 34.41
C PRO A 33 -9.99 -23.75 35.53
N PRO A 34 -9.26 -24.74 36.10
CA PRO A 34 -8.31 -24.52 37.19
C PRO A 34 -7.14 -23.58 36.82
N PRO A 35 -6.46 -22.97 37.81
CA PRO A 35 -5.55 -21.84 37.61
C PRO A 35 -4.35 -22.13 36.69
N GLN A 36 -3.80 -23.34 36.76
CA GLN A 36 -2.67 -23.77 35.92
C GLN A 36 -3.07 -23.94 34.45
N GLN A 37 -4.26 -24.49 34.19
CA GLN A 37 -4.81 -24.53 32.83
C GLN A 37 -5.17 -23.14 32.33
N ARG A 38 -5.56 -22.21 33.21
CA ARG A 38 -5.82 -20.82 32.84
C ARG A 38 -4.56 -20.07 32.44
N GLN A 39 -3.44 -20.30 33.12
CA GLN A 39 -2.14 -19.72 32.76
C GLN A 39 -1.54 -20.34 31.49
N GLN A 40 -1.66 -21.66 31.31
CA GLN A 40 -1.26 -22.34 30.08
C GLN A 40 -2.14 -21.90 28.90
N GLN A 41 -3.46 -21.83 29.08
CA GLN A 41 -4.38 -21.31 28.07
C GLN A 41 -4.14 -19.82 27.80
N GLN A 42 -3.78 -19.00 28.78
CA GLN A 42 -3.43 -17.60 28.54
C GLN A 42 -2.11 -17.46 27.75
N HIS A 43 -1.10 -18.28 28.05
CA HIS A 43 0.15 -18.31 27.28
C HIS A 43 -0.04 -18.86 25.87
N ASP A 44 -0.78 -19.96 25.70
CA ASP A 44 -1.15 -20.51 24.39
C ASP A 44 -2.08 -19.54 23.63
N HIS A 45 -2.98 -18.82 24.31
CA HIS A 45 -3.86 -17.83 23.67
C HIS A 45 -3.08 -16.57 23.26
N HIS A 46 -2.06 -16.15 24.00
CA HIS A 46 -1.16 -15.06 23.59
C HIS A 46 -0.26 -15.47 22.42
N GLN A 47 0.22 -16.72 22.39
CA GLN A 47 1.02 -17.27 21.27
C GLN A 47 0.17 -17.60 20.02
N LEU A 48 -1.11 -17.94 20.17
CA LEU A 48 -2.05 -18.19 19.06
C LEU A 48 -2.73 -16.91 18.54
N GLN A 49 -2.77 -15.82 19.34
CA GLN A 49 -3.26 -14.52 18.88
C GLN A 49 -2.29 -13.85 17.90
N ASP A 50 -0.99 -14.15 17.99
CA ASP A 50 0.06 -13.60 17.12
C ASP A 50 0.11 -14.22 15.71
N GLN A 51 -0.82 -15.14 15.40
CA GLN A 51 -0.99 -15.74 14.07
C GLN A 51 -2.36 -15.54 13.45
N ARG A 52 -3.29 -14.86 14.15
CA ARG A 52 -4.58 -14.55 13.55
C ARG A 52 -4.44 -13.30 12.69
N PRO A 53 -4.84 -13.35 11.41
CA PRO A 53 -4.81 -12.18 10.56
C PRO A 53 -5.66 -11.07 11.18
N GLY A 54 -5.13 -9.85 11.15
CA GLY A 54 -5.79 -8.67 11.70
C GLY A 54 -7.11 -8.33 10.98
N PRO A 55 -7.91 -7.43 11.56
CA PRO A 55 -9.17 -6.98 10.96
C PRO A 55 -8.91 -6.28 9.61
N PRO A 56 -9.84 -6.36 8.62
CA PRO A 56 -9.61 -5.86 7.26
C PRO A 56 -9.12 -4.41 7.19
N ILE A 57 -9.58 -3.56 8.11
CA ILE A 57 -9.22 -2.13 8.13
C ILE A 57 -7.71 -1.87 8.32
N TYR A 58 -6.94 -2.83 8.84
CA TYR A 58 -5.48 -2.74 8.95
C TYR A 58 -4.78 -2.57 7.60
N PHE A 59 -5.42 -3.03 6.51
CA PHE A 59 -4.89 -2.81 5.16
C PHE A 59 -4.68 -1.32 4.85
N LEU A 60 -5.65 -0.47 5.21
CA LEU A 60 -5.55 0.97 5.00
C LEU A 60 -4.72 1.64 6.09
N TYR A 61 -5.10 1.49 7.35
CA TYR A 61 -4.51 2.27 8.46
C TYR A 61 -3.16 1.77 8.96
N ARG A 62 -2.68 0.61 8.50
CA ARG A 62 -1.37 0.07 8.94
C ARG A 62 -0.47 -0.21 7.76
N HIS A 63 -0.89 -1.12 6.88
CA HIS A 63 -0.03 -1.54 5.77
C HIS A 63 0.18 -0.44 4.74
N PHE A 64 -0.88 0.29 4.39
CA PHE A 64 -0.78 1.41 3.46
C PHE A 64 -0.02 2.59 4.08
N HIS A 65 -0.28 2.90 5.35
CA HIS A 65 0.47 3.92 6.09
C HIS A 65 1.95 3.59 6.20
N ASP A 66 2.30 2.33 6.49
CA ASP A 66 3.69 1.87 6.53
C ASP A 66 4.36 1.95 5.16
N ALA A 67 3.63 1.68 4.08
CA ALA A 67 4.13 1.90 2.73
C ALA A 67 4.43 3.40 2.48
N ILE A 68 3.50 4.30 2.84
CA ILE A 68 3.72 5.77 2.78
C ILE A 68 4.98 6.15 3.56
N ARG A 69 5.11 5.69 4.81
CA ARG A 69 6.29 5.96 5.65
C ARG A 69 7.58 5.42 5.06
N ALA A 70 7.53 4.26 4.40
CA ALA A 70 8.69 3.64 3.79
C ALA A 70 9.20 4.45 2.60
N GLU A 71 8.32 5.05 1.77
CA GLU A 71 8.74 5.87 0.61
C GLU A 71 9.46 7.16 1.01
N LEU A 72 9.14 7.68 2.19
CA LEU A 72 9.80 8.85 2.75
C LEU A 72 11.30 8.64 2.98
N GLY A 73 11.73 7.42 3.33
CA GLY A 73 13.14 7.11 3.57
C GLY A 73 14.02 7.32 2.34
N PRO A 74 13.72 6.68 1.20
CA PRO A 74 14.55 6.93 0.03
C PRO A 74 14.33 8.35 -0.55
N LEU A 75 13.25 9.09 -0.24
CA LEU A 75 13.15 10.51 -0.61
C LEU A 75 14.23 11.35 0.10
N GLU A 76 14.51 11.06 1.38
CA GLU A 76 15.64 11.66 2.10
C GLU A 76 16.98 11.33 1.41
N ALA A 77 17.14 10.13 0.86
CA ALA A 77 18.35 9.78 0.11
C ALA A 77 18.51 10.65 -1.16
N CYS A 78 17.43 10.84 -1.93
CA CYS A 78 17.44 11.74 -3.10
C CYS A 78 17.77 13.19 -2.70
N ILE A 79 17.31 13.64 -1.53
CA ILE A 79 17.63 14.97 -1.00
C ILE A 79 19.13 15.09 -0.67
N ARG A 80 19.73 14.09 0.00
CA ARG A 80 21.17 14.08 0.28
C ARG A 80 22.01 14.10 -1.00
N GLU A 81 21.58 13.37 -2.02
CA GLU A 81 22.23 13.38 -3.34
C GLU A 81 22.12 14.76 -4.00
N LEU A 82 20.95 15.40 -3.93
CA LEU A 82 20.73 16.74 -4.44
C LEU A 82 21.59 17.79 -3.71
N GLU A 83 21.68 17.71 -2.39
CA GLU A 83 22.54 18.56 -1.57
C GLU A 83 24.01 18.41 -1.96
N ALA A 84 24.50 17.17 -2.04
CA ALA A 84 25.87 16.88 -2.46
C ALA A 84 26.15 17.44 -3.86
N ALA A 85 25.24 17.22 -4.81
CA ALA A 85 25.36 17.72 -6.18
C ALA A 85 25.31 19.25 -6.30
N THR A 86 24.65 19.92 -5.36
CA THR A 86 24.58 21.39 -5.31
C THR A 86 25.85 22.00 -4.69
N ASN A 87 26.46 21.32 -3.72
CA ASN A 87 27.64 21.79 -3.00
C ASN A 87 28.96 21.60 -3.77
N THR A 88 29.01 20.70 -4.75
CA THR A 88 30.24 20.42 -5.54
C THR A 88 30.58 21.49 -6.58
N GLY A 89 29.76 22.52 -6.75
CA GLY A 89 30.08 23.71 -7.57
C GLY A 89 30.26 23.43 -9.06
N GLY A 90 29.79 22.28 -9.57
CA GLY A 90 29.89 21.90 -10.97
C GLY A 90 29.02 22.76 -11.91
N ASP A 91 29.05 22.44 -13.20
CA ASP A 91 28.27 23.08 -14.30
C ASP A 91 26.74 23.05 -14.14
N GLY A 92 26.27 22.51 -13.01
CA GLY A 92 24.89 22.42 -12.66
C GLY A 92 24.15 21.24 -13.29
N ASP A 93 24.82 20.40 -14.06
CA ASP A 93 24.23 19.22 -14.67
C ASP A 93 23.96 18.13 -13.63
N GLY A 94 24.87 17.97 -12.66
CA GLY A 94 24.70 17.03 -11.55
C GLY A 94 23.45 17.30 -10.71
N ALA A 95 23.20 18.55 -10.33
CA ALA A 95 21.99 18.92 -9.58
C ALA A 95 20.71 18.72 -10.43
N HIS A 96 20.78 18.96 -11.75
CA HIS A 96 19.65 18.71 -12.64
C HIS A 96 19.35 17.21 -12.73
N ALA A 97 20.37 16.37 -12.87
CA ALA A 97 20.23 14.92 -12.86
C ALA A 97 19.64 14.41 -11.54
N ALA A 98 20.05 14.96 -10.39
CA ALA A 98 19.50 14.60 -9.07
C ALA A 98 18.04 15.03 -8.86
N LEU A 99 17.59 16.13 -9.48
CA LEU A 99 16.20 16.59 -9.39
C LEU A 99 15.20 15.66 -10.10
N LEU A 100 15.63 14.92 -11.13
CA LEU A 100 14.72 14.09 -11.93
C LEU A 100 14.17 12.88 -11.14
N PRO A 101 15.01 12.03 -10.47
CA PRO A 101 14.52 10.97 -9.61
C PRO A 101 13.66 11.48 -8.45
N LEU A 102 14.06 12.61 -7.85
CA LEU A 102 13.29 13.24 -6.76
C LEU A 102 11.89 13.62 -7.23
N ARG A 103 11.76 14.26 -8.39
CA ARG A 103 10.47 14.62 -8.99
C ARG A 103 9.59 13.39 -9.22
N ASP A 104 10.15 12.35 -9.82
CA ASP A 104 9.37 11.18 -10.23
C ASP A 104 8.84 10.41 -9.01
N ARG A 105 9.67 10.28 -7.97
CA ARG A 105 9.26 9.64 -6.71
C ARG A 105 8.30 10.48 -5.91
N TYR A 106 8.52 11.79 -5.86
CA TYR A 106 7.60 12.67 -5.18
C TYR A 106 6.22 12.71 -5.84
N ARG A 107 6.15 12.79 -7.17
CA ARG A 107 4.88 12.71 -7.91
C ARG A 107 4.15 11.41 -7.63
N PHE A 108 4.88 10.30 -7.53
CA PHE A 108 4.29 9.02 -7.17
C PHE A 108 3.72 9.07 -5.74
N LEU A 109 4.48 9.56 -4.76
CA LEU A 109 4.01 9.71 -3.38
C LEU A 109 2.77 10.62 -3.29
N GLU A 110 2.79 11.80 -3.91
CA GLU A 110 1.67 12.74 -3.98
C GLU A 110 0.40 12.05 -4.51
N GLN A 111 0.54 11.34 -5.63
CA GLN A 111 -0.57 10.65 -6.26
C GLN A 111 -1.14 9.56 -5.35
N VAL A 112 -0.28 8.74 -4.74
CA VAL A 112 -0.70 7.65 -3.86
C VAL A 112 -1.34 8.18 -2.58
N TYR A 113 -0.75 9.23 -2.00
CA TYR A 113 -1.29 9.90 -0.83
C TYR A 113 -2.68 10.48 -1.11
N SER A 114 -2.87 11.11 -2.29
CA SER A 114 -4.18 11.64 -2.70
C SER A 114 -5.27 10.57 -2.80
N TYR A 115 -4.94 9.33 -3.17
CA TYR A 115 -5.92 8.23 -3.19
C TYR A 115 -6.34 7.79 -1.78
N HIS A 116 -5.43 7.89 -0.82
CA HIS A 116 -5.69 7.57 0.57
C HIS A 116 -6.52 8.65 1.25
N SER A 117 -6.07 9.90 1.22
CA SER A 117 -6.80 11.01 1.87
C SER A 117 -8.17 11.25 1.25
N SER A 118 -8.33 11.09 -0.07
CA SER A 118 -9.65 11.23 -0.71
C SER A 118 -10.63 10.13 -0.29
N VAL A 119 -10.19 8.89 -0.13
CA VAL A 119 -11.07 7.81 0.32
C VAL A 119 -11.44 7.98 1.78
N GLU A 120 -10.51 8.48 2.60
CA GLU A 120 -10.82 8.79 3.97
C GLU A 120 -11.88 9.87 4.07
N ASP A 121 -11.67 11.01 3.41
CA ASP A 121 -12.60 12.14 3.40
C ASP A 121 -13.97 11.79 2.79
N GLU A 122 -14.01 11.03 1.70
CA GLU A 122 -15.25 10.77 0.94
C GLU A 122 -16.00 9.51 1.42
N VAL A 123 -15.31 8.55 2.06
CA VAL A 123 -15.87 7.23 2.39
C VAL A 123 -15.70 6.87 3.86
N VAL A 124 -14.47 6.85 4.38
CA VAL A 124 -14.22 6.32 5.73
C VAL A 124 -14.74 7.28 6.80
N TYR A 125 -14.45 8.57 6.70
CA TYR A 125 -14.84 9.57 7.68
C TYR A 125 -16.35 9.76 7.75
N PRO A 126 -17.11 9.88 6.65
CA PRO A 126 -18.58 9.92 6.71
C PRO A 126 -19.18 8.65 7.34
N ALA A 127 -18.60 7.48 7.04
CA ALA A 127 -19.04 6.23 7.66
C ALA A 127 -18.77 6.25 9.16
N LEU A 128 -17.59 6.69 9.60
CA LEU A 128 -17.22 6.78 11.00
C LEU A 128 -18.08 7.80 11.76
N ASP A 129 -18.32 8.99 11.19
CA ASP A 129 -19.17 10.02 11.79
C ASP A 129 -20.63 9.58 11.97
N SER A 130 -21.11 8.66 11.13
CA SER A 130 -22.44 8.06 11.29
C SER A 130 -22.56 7.19 12.56
N LYS A 131 -21.43 6.74 13.12
CA LYS A 131 -21.36 5.90 14.32
C LYS A 131 -20.78 6.65 15.52
N VAL A 132 -19.86 7.59 15.32
CA VAL A 132 -19.17 8.36 16.36
C VAL A 132 -19.07 9.82 15.93
N GLN A 133 -19.83 10.72 16.58
CA GLN A 133 -19.96 12.10 16.13
C GLN A 133 -18.70 12.96 16.41
N ASN A 134 -18.41 13.90 15.50
CA ASN A 134 -17.42 14.98 15.65
C ASN A 134 -15.96 14.51 15.79
N VAL A 135 -15.59 13.41 15.13
CA VAL A 135 -14.22 12.87 15.25
C VAL A 135 -13.34 13.28 14.07
N THR A 136 -13.90 13.35 12.86
CA THR A 136 -13.09 13.29 11.63
C THR A 136 -12.74 14.66 11.03
N LEU A 137 -13.52 15.70 11.33
CA LEU A 137 -13.42 17.00 10.65
C LEU A 137 -12.01 17.63 10.72
N ALA A 138 -11.31 17.45 11.84
CA ALA A 138 -9.95 17.96 12.00
C ALA A 138 -8.96 17.32 11.01
N TYR A 139 -9.15 16.04 10.67
CA TYR A 139 -8.27 15.30 9.77
C TYR A 139 -8.48 15.74 8.32
N SER A 140 -9.72 15.97 7.89
CA SER A 140 -9.97 16.57 6.57
C SER A 140 -9.40 17.98 6.42
N PHE A 141 -9.21 18.73 7.51
CA PHE A 141 -8.47 20.00 7.45
C PHE A 141 -6.96 19.77 7.30
N GLU A 142 -6.40 18.81 8.03
CA GLU A 142 -4.99 18.41 7.88
C GLU A 142 -4.69 17.97 6.44
N HIS A 143 -5.55 17.15 5.83
CA HIS A 143 -5.44 16.73 4.43
C HIS A 143 -5.32 17.90 3.45
N ARG A 144 -6.08 19.00 3.66
CA ARG A 144 -6.01 20.19 2.81
C ARG A 144 -4.70 20.95 2.99
N ASP A 145 -4.19 21.02 4.22
CA ASP A 145 -2.89 21.63 4.48
C ASP A 145 -1.76 20.80 3.88
N GLU A 146 -1.84 19.47 3.95
CA GLU A 146 -0.90 18.54 3.33
C GLU A 146 -0.93 18.63 1.80
N GLU A 147 -2.11 18.67 1.17
CA GLU A 147 -2.26 18.90 -0.27
C GLU A 147 -1.57 20.20 -0.71
N ARG A 148 -1.69 21.27 0.08
CA ARG A 148 -1.00 22.54 -0.18
C ARG A 148 0.52 22.41 -0.03
N LEU A 149 1.03 21.59 0.90
CA LEU A 149 2.46 21.29 0.98
C LEU A 149 2.94 20.56 -0.28
N PHE A 150 2.14 19.61 -0.79
CA PHE A 150 2.41 18.91 -2.04
C PHE A 150 2.49 19.84 -3.25
N GLU A 151 1.52 20.74 -3.38
CA GLU A 151 1.51 21.72 -4.46
C GLU A 151 2.74 22.64 -4.40
N GLN A 152 3.10 23.14 -3.21
CA GLN A 152 4.27 23.99 -3.03
C GLN A 152 5.58 23.28 -3.39
N LEU A 153 5.72 22.00 -3.04
CA LEU A 153 6.92 21.25 -3.43
C LEU A 153 6.98 21.06 -4.96
N SER A 154 5.86 20.73 -5.59
CA SER A 154 5.76 20.57 -7.04
C SER A 154 6.17 21.85 -7.78
N GLN A 155 5.76 23.02 -7.27
CA GLN A 155 6.17 24.33 -7.78
C GLN A 155 7.69 24.57 -7.62
N LEU A 156 8.27 24.23 -6.46
CA LEU A 156 9.71 24.35 -6.20
C LEU A 156 10.54 23.42 -7.10
N LEU A 157 10.11 22.17 -7.29
CA LEU A 157 10.74 21.21 -8.21
C LEU A 157 10.74 21.74 -9.64
N SER A 158 9.59 22.21 -10.11
CA SER A 158 9.43 22.77 -11.47
C SER A 158 10.33 23.99 -11.67
N ALA A 159 10.40 24.89 -10.67
CA ALA A 159 11.26 26.06 -10.71
C ALA A 159 12.75 25.67 -10.75
N ALA A 160 13.18 24.74 -9.89
CA ALA A 160 14.58 24.29 -9.84
C ALA A 160 15.03 23.65 -11.16
N LEU A 161 14.17 22.87 -11.80
CA LEU A 161 14.42 22.27 -13.10
C LEU A 161 14.54 23.32 -14.22
N ALA A 162 13.73 24.38 -14.17
CA ALA A 162 13.76 25.47 -15.16
C ALA A 162 14.98 26.39 -15.01
N GLN A 163 15.53 26.53 -13.80
CA GLN A 163 16.64 27.45 -13.48
C GLN A 163 18.03 26.90 -13.84
N ARG A 164 18.16 25.99 -14.83
CA ARG A 164 19.46 25.39 -15.21
C ARG A 164 20.51 26.43 -15.62
N GLY A 165 20.09 27.57 -16.17
CA GLY A 165 20.97 28.66 -16.60
C GLY A 165 21.32 29.70 -15.52
N ASP A 166 20.75 29.59 -14.31
CA ASP A 166 21.02 30.50 -13.18
C ASP A 166 21.35 29.68 -11.92
N PRO A 167 22.64 29.33 -11.71
CA PRO A 167 23.06 28.54 -10.57
C PRO A 167 22.74 29.17 -9.21
N GLY A 168 22.74 30.50 -9.12
CA GLY A 168 22.46 31.23 -7.89
C GLY A 168 20.99 31.12 -7.48
N ALA A 169 20.08 31.43 -8.40
CA ALA A 169 18.64 31.28 -8.17
C ALA A 169 18.27 29.80 -7.91
N ARG A 170 18.88 28.87 -8.65
CA ARG A 170 18.63 27.44 -8.49
C ARG A 170 19.06 26.92 -7.13
N ALA A 171 20.24 27.33 -6.64
CA ALA A 171 20.70 26.92 -5.32
C ALA A 171 19.76 27.38 -4.20
N GLU A 172 19.20 28.59 -4.31
CA GLU A 172 18.18 29.07 -3.37
C GLU A 172 16.88 28.28 -3.46
N THR A 173 16.39 27.99 -4.67
CA THR A 173 15.21 27.15 -4.85
C THR A 173 15.42 25.74 -4.30
N VAL A 174 16.61 25.15 -4.49
CA VAL A 174 16.96 23.84 -3.95
C VAL A 174 16.99 23.85 -2.41
N ARG A 175 17.53 24.89 -1.76
CA ARG A 175 17.46 25.01 -0.29
C ARG A 175 16.02 25.00 0.22
N ARG A 176 15.15 25.78 -0.43
CA ARG A 176 13.72 25.82 -0.08
C ARG A 176 13.03 24.48 -0.33
N LEU A 177 13.40 23.78 -1.41
CA LEU A 177 12.91 22.45 -1.73
C LEU A 177 13.25 21.44 -0.64
N ILE A 178 14.51 21.44 -0.17
CA ILE A 178 14.98 20.55 0.91
C ILE A 178 14.15 20.77 2.17
N CYS A 179 14.02 22.02 2.64
CA CYS A 179 13.21 22.33 3.82
C CYS A 179 11.75 21.89 3.66
N LYS A 180 11.19 22.02 2.45
CA LYS A 180 9.81 21.61 2.17
C LYS A 180 9.65 20.09 2.22
N VAL A 181 10.61 19.31 1.73
CA VAL A 181 10.59 17.84 1.87
C VAL A 181 10.62 17.42 3.33
N GLU A 182 11.46 18.05 4.16
CA GLU A 182 11.51 17.78 5.61
C GLU A 182 10.19 18.12 6.33
N GLU A 183 9.54 19.21 5.91
CA GLU A 183 8.23 19.61 6.43
C GLU A 183 7.15 18.58 6.09
N ILE A 184 7.08 18.14 4.83
CA ILE A 184 6.15 17.08 4.39
C ILE A 184 6.42 15.79 5.14
N HIS A 185 7.69 15.40 5.24
CA HIS A 185 8.13 14.21 5.95
C HIS A 185 7.63 14.16 7.39
N THR A 186 7.79 15.27 8.11
CA THR A 186 7.36 15.41 9.50
C THR A 186 5.84 15.44 9.61
N THR A 187 5.17 16.14 8.69
CA THR A 187 3.71 16.32 8.71
C THR A 187 3.00 14.99 8.47
N LEU A 188 3.34 14.28 7.39
CA LEU A 188 2.73 12.99 7.06
C LEU A 188 2.96 11.94 8.16
N ARG A 189 4.18 11.86 8.72
CA ARG A 189 4.46 10.93 9.83
C ARG A 189 3.56 11.18 11.04
N LYS A 190 3.34 12.46 11.39
CA LYS A 190 2.49 12.84 12.53
C LYS A 190 1.03 12.55 12.24
N HIS A 191 0.55 12.90 11.05
CA HIS A 191 -0.82 12.69 10.65
C HIS A 191 -1.18 11.20 10.65
N LEU A 192 -0.41 10.36 9.94
CA LEU A 192 -0.66 8.91 9.88
C LEU A 192 -0.61 8.25 11.28
N ALA A 193 0.31 8.68 12.14
CA ALA A 193 0.39 8.17 13.51
C ALA A 193 -0.82 8.59 14.35
N LYS A 194 -1.29 9.83 14.17
CA LYS A 194 -2.47 10.35 14.87
C LYS A 194 -3.73 9.60 14.43
N GLU A 195 -3.88 9.29 13.16
CA GLU A 195 -4.99 8.46 12.66
C GLU A 195 -4.97 7.05 13.24
N GLU A 196 -3.80 6.41 13.25
CA GLU A 196 -3.60 5.08 13.86
C GLU A 196 -3.90 5.06 15.35
N GLU A 197 -3.55 6.12 16.07
CA GLU A 197 -3.77 6.21 17.51
C GLU A 197 -5.25 6.50 17.84
N GLN A 198 -5.92 7.33 17.04
CA GLN A 198 -7.21 7.92 17.41
C GLN A 198 -8.40 7.39 16.60
N LEU A 199 -8.23 7.10 15.30
CA LEU A 199 -9.30 6.65 14.41
C LEU A 199 -9.36 5.14 14.30
N LEU A 200 -8.21 4.48 14.15
CA LEU A 200 -8.16 3.02 13.98
C LEU A 200 -8.86 2.25 15.12
N PRO A 201 -8.68 2.59 16.43
CA PRO A 201 -9.41 1.91 17.49
C PRO A 201 -10.93 2.04 17.37
N LEU A 202 -11.42 3.20 16.91
CA LEU A 202 -12.86 3.44 16.70
C LEU A 202 -13.39 2.61 15.53
N LEU A 203 -12.64 2.55 14.43
CA LEU A 203 -12.99 1.71 13.28
C LEU A 203 -13.08 0.23 13.68
N VAL A 204 -12.12 -0.26 14.46
CA VAL A 204 -12.13 -1.64 14.98
C VAL A 204 -13.30 -1.87 15.94
N ALA A 205 -13.62 -0.90 16.79
CA ALA A 205 -14.68 -1.05 17.80
C ALA A 205 -16.10 -0.96 17.21
N HIS A 206 -16.31 -0.14 16.19
CA HIS A 206 -17.65 0.21 15.69
C HIS A 206 -18.02 -0.45 14.36
N PHE A 207 -17.09 -1.08 13.64
CA PHE A 207 -17.35 -1.72 12.35
C PHE A 207 -17.08 -3.22 12.40
N THR A 208 -18.01 -4.01 11.83
CA THR A 208 -17.79 -5.45 11.64
C THR A 208 -16.72 -5.69 10.57
N CYS A 209 -16.17 -6.90 10.51
CA CYS A 209 -15.20 -7.25 9.47
C CYS A 209 -15.76 -7.06 8.05
N GLU A 210 -17.05 -7.33 7.84
CA GLU A 210 -17.73 -7.12 6.56
C GLU A 210 -17.78 -5.63 6.21
N GLU A 211 -18.22 -4.76 7.13
CA GLU A 211 -18.26 -3.33 6.89
C GLU A 211 -16.85 -2.76 6.64
N GLN A 212 -15.84 -3.24 7.38
CA GLN A 212 -14.44 -2.85 7.14
C GLN A 212 -13.95 -3.30 5.77
N ALA A 213 -14.28 -4.53 5.34
CA ALA A 213 -13.90 -5.03 4.03
C ALA A 213 -14.56 -4.23 2.89
N GLU A 214 -15.78 -3.74 3.08
CA GLU A 214 -16.44 -2.83 2.14
C GLU A 214 -15.71 -1.48 2.05
N LEU A 215 -15.21 -0.93 3.16
CA LEU A 215 -14.38 0.28 3.15
C LEU A 215 -13.10 0.04 2.36
N ILE A 216 -12.42 -1.10 2.58
CA ILE A 216 -11.21 -1.47 1.84
C ILE A 216 -11.50 -1.71 0.36
N ALA A 217 -12.62 -2.33 0.00
CA ALA A 217 -13.01 -2.49 -1.40
C ALA A 217 -13.17 -1.13 -2.09
N GLN A 218 -13.84 -0.18 -1.43
CA GLN A 218 -14.01 1.19 -1.94
C GLN A 218 -12.69 1.94 -2.06
N PHE A 219 -11.76 1.75 -1.11
CA PHE A 219 -10.40 2.25 -1.22
C PHE A 219 -9.70 1.73 -2.47
N LEU A 220 -9.74 0.41 -2.70
CA LEU A 220 -9.11 -0.18 -3.88
C LEU A 220 -9.74 0.31 -5.19
N TYR A 221 -11.02 0.71 -5.18
CA TYR A 221 -11.69 1.29 -6.35
C TYR A 221 -11.27 2.72 -6.67
N SER A 222 -10.76 3.47 -5.69
CA SER A 222 -10.27 4.84 -5.95
C SER A 222 -8.98 4.83 -6.75
N ILE A 223 -8.17 3.76 -6.63
CA ILE A 223 -6.89 3.63 -7.31
C ILE A 223 -7.11 3.40 -8.82
N PRO A 224 -6.62 4.29 -9.70
CA PRO A 224 -6.72 4.10 -11.13
C PRO A 224 -6.03 2.83 -11.62
N LEU A 225 -6.65 2.13 -12.58
CA LEU A 225 -6.09 0.90 -13.17
C LEU A 225 -4.68 1.11 -13.74
N VAL A 226 -4.40 2.29 -14.27
CA VAL A 226 -3.07 2.64 -14.84
C VAL A 226 -1.97 2.78 -13.80
N THR A 227 -2.34 2.98 -12.52
CA THR A 227 -1.39 3.14 -11.41
C THR A 227 -1.35 1.94 -10.47
N VAL A 228 -2.35 1.06 -10.52
CA VAL A 228 -2.52 0.00 -9.51
C VAL A 228 -1.34 -0.95 -9.39
N GLU A 229 -0.70 -1.32 -10.51
CA GLU A 229 0.46 -2.23 -10.47
C GLU A 229 1.61 -1.62 -9.66
N LYS A 230 1.85 -0.31 -9.81
CA LYS A 230 2.88 0.42 -9.06
C LYS A 230 2.53 0.52 -7.58
N VAL A 231 1.26 0.82 -7.25
CA VAL A 231 0.79 0.89 -5.86
C VAL A 231 0.88 -0.48 -5.19
N LEU A 232 0.51 -1.56 -5.88
CA LEU A 232 0.59 -2.92 -5.36
C LEU A 232 2.04 -3.40 -5.19
N ALA A 233 2.93 -3.08 -6.14
CA ALA A 233 4.35 -3.41 -6.01
C ALA A 233 4.98 -2.75 -4.77
N TRP A 234 4.48 -1.57 -4.40
CA TRP A 234 4.90 -0.82 -3.23
C TRP A 234 4.28 -1.35 -1.93
N LEU A 235 3.02 -1.80 -1.97
CA LEU A 235 2.27 -2.24 -0.81
C LEU A 235 2.47 -3.73 -0.45
N LYS A 236 2.54 -4.63 -1.44
CA LYS A 236 2.61 -6.09 -1.19
C LYS A 236 3.78 -6.52 -0.30
N PRO A 237 4.99 -5.96 -0.39
CA PRO A 237 6.11 -6.37 0.45
C PRO A 237 5.89 -6.14 1.95
N THR A 238 4.97 -5.25 2.34
CA THR A 238 4.70 -4.94 3.75
C THR A 238 3.64 -5.82 4.38
N ILE A 239 2.81 -6.50 3.57
CA ILE A 239 1.64 -7.25 4.05
C ILE A 239 1.99 -8.73 4.25
N PRO A 240 1.80 -9.29 5.46
CA PRO A 240 1.93 -10.73 5.68
C PRO A 240 0.94 -11.54 4.82
N VAL A 241 1.41 -12.67 4.26
CA VAL A 241 0.61 -13.54 3.37
C VAL A 241 -0.71 -13.99 4.04
N ALA A 242 -0.68 -14.24 5.35
CA ALA A 242 -1.87 -14.62 6.12
C ALA A 242 -2.92 -13.49 6.16
N GLU A 243 -2.49 -12.25 6.39
CA GLU A 243 -3.37 -11.08 6.40
C GLU A 243 -3.94 -10.78 5.01
N GLN A 244 -3.10 -10.90 3.98
CA GLN A 244 -3.54 -10.73 2.61
C GLN A 244 -4.59 -11.79 2.18
N SER A 245 -4.39 -13.05 2.58
CA SER A 245 -5.33 -14.14 2.31
C SER A 245 -6.66 -13.97 3.06
N ALA A 246 -6.60 -13.47 4.29
CA ALA A 246 -7.80 -13.17 5.08
C ALA A 246 -8.59 -12.00 4.48
N LEU A 247 -7.91 -10.90 4.12
CA LEU A 247 -8.54 -9.78 3.44
C LEU A 247 -9.25 -10.22 2.16
N LEU A 248 -8.60 -11.07 1.36
CA LEU A 248 -9.19 -11.61 0.14
C LEU A 248 -10.50 -12.36 0.42
N THR A 249 -10.53 -13.17 1.48
CA THR A 249 -11.73 -13.90 1.90
C THR A 249 -12.87 -12.95 2.27
N HIS A 250 -12.57 -11.87 3.00
CA HIS A 250 -13.58 -10.87 3.34
C HIS A 250 -14.07 -10.09 2.11
N ILE A 251 -13.18 -9.69 1.21
CA ILE A 251 -13.53 -9.01 -0.05
C ILE A 251 -14.48 -9.87 -0.91
N GLN A 252 -14.22 -11.18 -1.00
CA GLN A 252 -15.09 -12.13 -1.70
C GLN A 252 -16.50 -12.21 -1.14
N ALA A 253 -16.67 -11.98 0.17
CA ALA A 253 -17.98 -12.02 0.81
C ALA A 253 -18.80 -10.74 0.58
N VAL A 254 -18.14 -9.59 0.39
CA VAL A 254 -18.81 -8.27 0.36
C VAL A 254 -18.91 -7.64 -1.02
N VAL A 255 -18.12 -8.09 -2.00
CA VAL A 255 -18.15 -7.56 -3.37
C VAL A 255 -19.01 -8.45 -4.27
N PRO A 256 -20.22 -8.02 -4.66
CA PRO A 256 -21.13 -8.84 -5.45
C PRO A 256 -20.81 -8.83 -6.97
N ASP A 257 -20.09 -7.83 -7.46
CA ASP A 257 -19.75 -7.72 -8.88
C ASP A 257 -18.60 -8.69 -9.22
N SER A 258 -18.86 -9.63 -10.14
CA SER A 258 -17.94 -10.72 -10.45
C SER A 258 -16.68 -10.28 -11.18
N LEU A 259 -16.76 -9.25 -12.04
CA LEU A 259 -15.59 -8.73 -12.77
C LEU A 259 -14.70 -7.94 -11.82
N LEU A 260 -15.31 -7.13 -10.97
CA LEU A 260 -14.63 -6.34 -9.97
C LEU A 260 -13.96 -7.22 -8.92
N LEU A 261 -14.66 -8.28 -8.50
CA LEU A 261 -14.11 -9.27 -7.59
C LEU A 261 -12.91 -9.98 -8.21
N GLN A 262 -12.97 -10.38 -9.48
CA GLN A 262 -11.82 -10.98 -10.18
C GLN A 262 -10.61 -10.06 -10.21
N LEU A 263 -10.82 -8.77 -10.48
CA LEU A 263 -9.76 -7.76 -10.48
C LEU A 263 -9.12 -7.63 -9.09
N LEU A 264 -9.93 -7.43 -8.05
CA LEU A 264 -9.44 -7.33 -6.66
C LEU A 264 -8.74 -8.61 -6.21
N CYS A 265 -9.26 -9.77 -6.60
CA CYS A 265 -8.63 -11.06 -6.30
C CYS A 265 -7.25 -11.17 -6.95
N ASN A 266 -7.09 -10.70 -8.19
CA ASN A 266 -5.80 -10.70 -8.86
C ASN A 266 -4.81 -9.73 -8.18
N TRP A 267 -5.30 -8.57 -7.76
CA TRP A 267 -4.51 -7.56 -7.07
C TRP A 267 -4.02 -8.02 -5.71
N LEU A 268 -4.90 -8.60 -4.90
CA LEU A 268 -4.61 -9.03 -3.54
C LEU A 268 -4.00 -10.44 -3.48
N ARG A 269 -3.88 -11.18 -4.59
CA ARG A 269 -3.28 -12.51 -4.55
C ARG A 269 -1.83 -12.43 -4.02
N PRO A 270 -1.46 -13.26 -3.01
CA PRO A 270 -0.07 -13.41 -2.60
C PRO A 270 0.80 -13.82 -3.77
N SER A 271 1.96 -13.18 -3.88
CA SER A 271 3.01 -13.64 -4.78
C SER A 271 3.40 -15.05 -4.34
N GLY A 272 3.28 -16.03 -5.24
CA GLY A 272 3.77 -17.39 -4.95
C GLY A 272 5.28 -17.36 -4.65
N PRO A 273 5.82 -18.38 -3.95
CA PRO A 273 7.26 -18.49 -3.82
C PRO A 273 7.85 -18.50 -5.23
N SER A 274 8.73 -17.54 -5.52
CA SER A 274 9.50 -17.57 -6.76
C SER A 274 10.28 -18.88 -6.75
N CYS A 275 9.85 -19.84 -7.55
CA CYS A 275 10.65 -20.99 -7.90
C CYS A 275 11.92 -20.43 -8.54
N GLY A 276 12.99 -20.32 -7.75
CA GLY A 276 14.32 -20.08 -8.27
C GLY A 276 14.59 -21.19 -9.26
N SER A 277 14.84 -20.84 -10.51
CA SER A 277 15.42 -21.76 -11.48
C SER A 277 16.86 -22.04 -11.05
N ASP A 278 17.03 -22.86 -10.03
CA ASP A 278 18.29 -23.58 -9.85
C ASP A 278 18.31 -24.66 -10.93
N GLY A 279 19.12 -24.39 -11.95
CA GLY A 279 19.54 -25.36 -12.94
C GLY A 279 20.28 -26.50 -12.26
N GLY A 280 19.53 -27.46 -11.75
CA GLY A 280 20.03 -28.76 -11.33
C GLY A 280 20.36 -29.59 -12.57
N ALA A 281 21.65 -29.68 -12.86
CA ALA A 281 22.22 -30.58 -13.85
C ALA A 281 21.72 -32.02 -13.62
N GLU A 282 20.95 -32.55 -14.58
CA GLU A 282 20.67 -33.99 -14.62
C GLU A 282 21.94 -34.73 -15.02
N ALA A 283 22.54 -35.39 -14.03
CA ALA A 283 23.54 -36.43 -14.22
C ALA A 283 22.86 -37.68 -14.80
N GLY A 284 23.03 -37.89 -16.10
CA GLY A 284 22.63 -39.11 -16.79
C GLY A 284 23.46 -40.32 -16.34
N GLY A 285 22.82 -41.24 -15.62
CA GLY A 285 23.33 -42.58 -15.30
C GLY A 285 22.81 -43.63 -16.28
N ALA A 286 23.73 -44.43 -16.81
CA ALA A 286 23.63 -45.33 -17.95
C ALA A 286 22.87 -46.65 -17.74
N ALA A 287 22.43 -47.26 -18.87
CA ALA A 287 22.66 -48.67 -19.29
C ALA A 287 21.61 -49.08 -20.35
N ALA A 288 21.98 -49.23 -21.63
CA ALA A 288 22.49 -50.44 -22.29
C ALA A 288 21.40 -51.42 -22.78
N ALA A 289 21.25 -51.55 -24.11
CA ALA A 289 21.13 -52.83 -24.82
C ALA A 289 21.07 -52.66 -26.36
N ALA A 290 22.13 -53.13 -27.01
CA ALA A 290 22.20 -53.94 -28.22
C ALA A 290 21.39 -53.61 -29.49
N GLY A 291 22.09 -53.60 -30.65
CA GLY A 291 21.46 -54.03 -31.90
C GLY A 291 22.04 -53.54 -33.23
N GLY A 292 23.30 -53.85 -33.53
CA GLY A 292 23.74 -54.34 -34.86
C GLY A 292 23.64 -53.46 -36.13
N GLY A 293 24.80 -53.24 -36.75
CA GLY A 293 24.97 -53.59 -38.17
C GLY A 293 25.30 -52.48 -39.17
N GLY A 294 26.57 -52.40 -39.58
CA GLY A 294 26.91 -52.53 -41.00
C GLY A 294 27.30 -51.30 -41.83
N ARG A 295 28.63 -51.13 -41.96
CA ARG A 295 29.42 -50.94 -43.21
C ARG A 295 29.36 -49.63 -44.05
N GLY A 296 30.58 -49.21 -44.43
CA GLY A 296 30.94 -48.46 -45.65
C GLY A 296 31.35 -47.02 -45.33
N GLY A 297 32.64 -46.65 -45.27
CA GLY A 297 33.58 -46.53 -46.39
C GLY A 297 33.32 -45.20 -47.11
N GLY A 298 34.23 -44.26 -47.35
CA GLY A 298 35.66 -44.06 -47.20
C GLY A 298 36.01 -42.74 -47.92
N ALA A 299 37.26 -42.28 -47.79
CA ALA A 299 37.92 -41.27 -48.64
C ALA A 299 37.38 -39.82 -48.58
N LEU A 300 38.15 -38.74 -48.76
CA LEU A 300 39.58 -38.40 -48.90
C LEU A 300 39.59 -36.86 -49.10
N ALA A 301 40.56 -36.17 -48.48
CA ALA A 301 41.41 -35.12 -49.09
C ALA A 301 40.74 -33.84 -49.68
N ALA A 302 41.34 -32.65 -49.65
CA ALA A 302 42.60 -32.09 -49.16
C ALA A 302 42.37 -30.57 -49.05
#